data_AF-A0A1I7LNT1-F1
#
_entry.id   AF-A0A1I7LNT1-F1
#
_cell.length_a   1.000
_cell.length_b   1.000
_cell.length_c   1.000
_cell.angle_alpha   90.00
_cell.angle_beta   90.00
_cell.angle_gamma   90.00
#
_symmetry.space_group_name_H-M   'P 1'
#
loop_
_entity.id
_entity.type
_entity.pdbx_description
1 polymer ?
#
loop_
_entity_poly.entity_id
_entity_poly.type
_entity_poly.pdbx_seq_one_letter_code
_entity_poly.pdbx_strand_id
1 'polypeptide(L)'
;MSEPYLYEFLYRGRPAGSAAVPAWHVVLGQSVTPPGAAEPHFVTSGALTPAQAEAAGFPLSAVLAGIDAAALAGRDAAVAEAEALRRERDAAVAERDALAARLAAGEAAPAGPVSDRQFFQALAEAGAITRDEALAAVTTGTLPVRIEAAVASLPAAELFAARMMLSGATTFERGHPMVAHLGAALGYDAAELDALWRQAATL
;
A
#
# COMPACT_ATOMS: atom_id res chain seq x y z
N MET A 1 29.83 35.66 27.83
CA MET A 1 30.50 34.39 27.43
C MET A 1 29.54 33.27 27.77
N SER A 2 29.43 32.25 26.92
CA SER A 2 28.63 31.05 27.24
C SER A 2 29.29 30.25 28.37
N GLU A 3 28.55 29.37 29.04
CA GLU A 3 29.17 28.42 29.98
C GLU A 3 30.06 27.42 29.22
N PRO A 4 31.25 27.07 29.74
CA PRO A 4 32.07 26.02 29.16
C PRO A 4 31.31 24.68 29.17
N TYR A 5 31.44 23.90 28.10
CA TYR A 5 30.88 22.56 28.01
C TYR A 5 31.94 21.54 27.58
N LEU A 6 31.69 20.27 27.84
CA LEU A 6 32.56 19.19 27.38
C LEU A 6 32.53 19.12 25.86
N TYR A 7 33.65 19.47 25.21
CA TYR A 7 33.78 19.44 23.76
C TYR A 7 34.44 18.13 23.29
N GLU A 8 35.46 17.67 24.00
CA GLU A 8 36.15 16.41 23.69
C GLU A 8 36.46 15.66 24.99
N PHE A 9 36.32 14.34 24.95
CA PHE A 9 36.80 13.43 25.99
C PHE A 9 37.66 12.34 25.33
N LEU A 10 38.91 12.24 25.77
CA LEU A 10 39.84 11.22 25.31
C LEU A 10 40.20 10.29 26.47
N TYR A 11 39.86 9.02 26.34
CA TYR A 11 40.32 7.96 27.23
C TYR A 11 41.42 7.14 26.56
N ARG A 12 42.58 7.03 27.21
CA ARG A 12 43.68 6.16 26.79
C ARG A 12 43.71 4.94 27.70
N GLY A 13 43.19 3.83 27.17
CA GLY A 13 43.21 2.54 27.84
C GLY A 13 44.62 1.95 27.97
N ARG A 14 44.70 0.74 28.54
CA ARG A 14 45.96 0.00 28.68
C ARG A 14 45.78 -1.48 28.34
N PRO A 15 46.85 -2.16 27.91
CA PRO A 15 46.84 -3.61 27.77
C PRO A 15 46.53 -4.30 29.10
N ALA A 16 45.88 -5.47 29.04
CA ALA A 16 45.64 -6.30 30.21
C ALA A 16 46.97 -6.64 30.92
N GLY A 17 47.00 -6.55 32.25
CA GLY A 17 48.19 -6.82 33.07
C GLY A 17 49.20 -5.65 33.17
N SER A 18 48.97 -4.52 32.50
CA SER A 18 49.81 -3.33 32.65
C SER A 18 49.62 -2.65 34.01
N ALA A 19 50.72 -2.22 34.63
CA ALA A 19 50.72 -1.43 35.86
C ALA A 19 50.50 0.08 35.62
N ALA A 20 50.59 0.55 34.36
CA ALA A 20 50.42 1.97 34.04
C ALA A 20 48.99 2.45 34.34
N VAL A 21 48.83 3.61 34.96
CA VAL A 21 47.50 4.17 35.24
C VAL A 21 46.85 4.61 33.92
N PRO A 22 45.58 4.29 33.63
CA PRO A 22 44.87 4.83 32.48
C PRO A 22 44.89 6.35 32.50
N ALA A 23 45.12 6.97 31.34
CA ALA A 23 45.16 8.42 31.22
C ALA A 23 43.90 8.92 30.51
N TRP A 24 43.34 10.02 30.99
CA TRP A 24 42.23 10.70 30.33
C TRP A 24 42.42 12.20 30.36
N HIS A 25 41.89 12.87 29.34
CA HIS A 25 41.89 14.33 29.24
C HIS A 25 40.54 14.78 28.68
N VAL A 26 40.15 16.01 29.01
CA VAL A 26 39.00 16.68 28.42
C VAL A 26 39.45 17.95 27.73
N VAL A 27 38.73 18.35 26.69
CA VAL A 27 38.81 19.69 26.12
C VAL A 27 37.45 20.34 26.35
N LEU A 28 37.46 21.53 26.92
CA LEU A 28 36.25 22.33 27.11
C LEU A 28 36.09 23.28 25.94
N GLY A 29 34.87 23.36 25.42
CA GLY A 29 34.47 24.29 24.38
C GLY A 29 33.66 25.44 24.97
N GLN A 30 33.83 26.62 24.39
CA GLN A 30 33.07 27.81 24.81
C GLN A 30 32.90 28.76 23.62
N SER A 31 31.72 29.36 23.51
CA SER A 31 31.50 30.51 22.61
C SER A 31 31.74 31.81 23.37
N VAL A 32 32.68 32.62 22.88
CA VAL A 32 33.08 33.91 23.42
C VAL A 32 32.94 34.98 22.35
N THR A 33 32.48 36.19 22.69
CA THR A 33 32.44 37.33 21.76
C THR A 33 33.54 38.30 22.17
N PRO A 34 34.68 38.35 21.45
CA PRO A 34 35.76 39.26 21.77
C PRO A 34 35.35 40.73 21.62
N PRO A 35 36.01 41.67 22.33
CA PRO A 35 35.81 43.10 22.11
C PRO A 35 36.03 43.47 20.64
N GLY A 36 35.03 44.09 20.02
CA GLY A 36 35.06 44.51 18.61
C GLY A 36 34.67 43.44 17.58
N ALA A 37 34.34 42.21 18.02
CA ALA A 37 33.79 41.19 17.13
C ALA A 37 32.27 41.34 16.96
N ALA A 38 31.78 41.15 15.73
CA ALA A 38 30.35 41.17 15.43
C ALA A 38 29.65 39.85 15.77
N GLU A 39 30.40 38.74 15.78
CA GLU A 39 29.87 37.37 15.97
C GLU A 39 30.62 36.64 17.09
N PRO A 40 29.99 35.68 17.80
CA PRO A 40 30.66 34.81 18.75
C PRO A 40 31.69 33.90 18.06
N HIS A 41 32.84 33.73 18.70
CA HIS A 41 33.90 32.80 18.29
C HIS A 41 33.91 31.58 19.21
N PHE A 42 34.11 30.41 18.62
CA PHE A 42 34.36 29.18 19.37
C PHE A 42 35.83 29.12 19.82
N VAL A 43 36.06 28.86 21.11
CA VAL A 43 37.39 28.66 21.71
C VAL A 43 37.42 27.37 22.51
N THR A 44 38.61 26.81 22.64
CA THR A 44 38.84 25.59 23.43
C THR A 44 39.89 25.81 24.53
N SER A 45 39.80 25.04 25.61
CA SER A 45 40.75 25.10 26.72
C SER A 45 42.11 24.45 26.42
N GLY A 46 42.24 23.72 25.30
CA GLY A 46 43.26 22.68 25.17
C GLY A 46 42.99 21.47 26.08
N ALA A 47 43.84 20.45 26.00
CA ALA A 47 43.70 19.23 26.78
C ALA A 47 44.00 19.48 28.28
N LEU A 48 42.99 19.31 29.12
CA LEU A 48 43.09 19.43 30.57
C LEU A 48 43.50 18.09 31.18
N THR A 49 44.43 18.14 32.13
CA THR A 49 44.74 17.00 33.01
C THR A 49 43.52 16.66 33.90
N PRO A 50 43.44 15.45 34.47
CA PRO A 50 42.37 15.07 35.38
C PRO A 50 42.11 16.09 36.50
N ALA A 51 43.16 16.57 37.17
CA ALA A 51 43.02 17.54 38.25
C ALA A 51 42.50 18.91 37.77
N GLN A 52 42.90 19.35 36.57
CA GLN A 52 42.39 20.59 35.98
C GLN A 52 40.93 20.45 35.56
N ALA A 53 40.54 19.29 35.02
CA ALA A 53 39.16 18.99 34.66
C ALA A 53 38.25 18.97 35.90
N GLU A 54 38.68 18.33 36.98
CA GLU A 54 37.97 18.32 38.27
C GLU A 54 37.80 19.73 38.83
N ALA A 55 38.87 20.54 38.85
CA ALA A 55 38.82 21.93 39.29
C ALA A 55 37.89 22.79 38.42
N ALA A 56 37.74 22.45 37.14
CA ALA A 56 36.82 23.09 36.21
C ALA A 56 35.37 22.57 36.30
N GLY A 57 35.07 21.62 37.20
CA GLY A 57 33.73 21.05 37.38
C GLY A 57 33.40 19.87 36.46
N PHE A 58 34.41 19.28 35.81
CA PHE A 58 34.27 18.12 34.92
C PHE A 58 35.03 16.90 35.45
N PRO A 59 34.71 16.39 36.66
CA PRO A 59 35.27 15.13 37.12
C PRO A 59 34.87 13.98 36.19
N LEU A 60 35.71 12.93 36.11
CA LEU A 60 35.46 11.78 35.22
C LEU A 60 34.06 11.17 35.41
N SER A 61 33.58 11.09 36.65
CA SER A 61 32.23 10.57 36.95
C SER A 61 31.12 11.41 36.32
N ALA A 62 31.23 12.74 36.35
CA ALA A 62 30.25 13.62 35.73
C ALA A 62 30.32 13.56 34.20
N VAL A 63 31.53 13.46 33.63
CA VAL A 63 31.74 13.28 32.19
C VAL A 63 31.06 12.01 31.70
N LEU A 64 31.33 10.87 32.34
CA LEU A 64 30.73 9.59 31.98
C LEU A 64 29.21 9.60 32.17
N ALA A 65 28.73 10.13 33.29
CA ALA A 65 27.28 10.25 33.53
C ALA A 65 26.57 11.11 32.48
N GLY A 66 27.20 12.20 32.03
CA GLY A 66 26.68 13.05 30.96
C GLY A 66 26.64 12.34 29.60
N ILE A 67 27.70 11.59 29.26
CA ILE A 67 27.76 10.78 28.04
C ILE A 67 26.67 9.70 28.06
N ASP A 68 26.54 8.97 29.17
CA ASP A 68 25.53 7.92 29.33
C ASP A 68 24.11 8.50 29.25
N ALA A 69 23.86 9.62 29.91
CA ALA A 69 22.56 10.30 29.86
C ALA A 69 22.22 10.75 28.43
N ALA A 70 23.18 11.33 27.70
CA ALA A 70 22.98 11.74 26.31
C ALA A 70 22.73 10.55 25.39
N ALA A 71 23.46 9.45 25.57
CA ALA A 71 23.25 8.22 24.81
C ALA A 71 21.87 7.60 25.07
N LEU A 72 21.43 7.55 26.32
CA LEU A 72 20.10 7.07 26.70
C LEU A 72 19.00 7.97 26.13
N ALA A 73 19.14 9.29 26.22
CA ALA A 73 18.20 10.24 25.64
C ALA A 73 18.10 10.07 24.11
N GLY A 74 19.24 9.89 23.43
CA GLY A 74 19.29 9.63 21.98
C GLY A 74 18.61 8.32 21.61
N ARG A 75 18.83 7.24 22.37
CA ARG A 75 18.13 5.96 22.19
C ARG A 75 16.62 6.13 22.36
N ASP A 76 16.19 6.79 23.42
CA ASP A 76 14.76 6.94 23.74
C ASP A 76 14.05 7.79 22.68
N ALA A 77 14.71 8.85 22.17
CA ALA A 77 14.21 9.63 21.04
C ALA A 77 14.07 8.78 19.75
N ALA A 78 15.08 7.98 19.42
CA ALA A 78 15.05 7.10 18.26
C ALA A 78 13.95 6.02 18.37
N VAL A 79 13.72 5.49 19.57
CA VAL A 79 12.63 4.54 19.83
C VAL A 79 11.27 5.21 19.63
N ALA A 80 11.07 6.42 20.16
CA ALA A 80 9.84 7.17 19.99
C ALA A 80 9.54 7.51 18.51
N GLU A 81 10.57 7.91 17.75
CA GLU A 81 10.47 8.14 16.31
C GLU A 81 10.08 6.85 15.57
N ALA A 82 10.74 5.74 15.87
CA ALA A 82 10.43 4.45 15.26
C ALA A 82 9.00 3.96 15.59
N GLU A 83 8.46 4.30 16.76
CA GLU A 83 7.06 4.01 17.12
C GLU A 83 6.07 4.90 16.37
N ALA A 84 6.39 6.18 16.17
CA ALA A 84 5.58 7.07 15.35
C ALA A 84 5.50 6.58 13.89
N LEU A 85 6.65 6.27 13.28
CA LEU A 85 6.71 5.77 11.90
C LEU A 85 5.97 4.44 11.72
N ARG A 86 6.03 3.54 12.72
CA ARG A 86 5.26 2.29 12.70
C ARG A 86 3.75 2.56 12.69
N ARG A 87 3.26 3.49 13.52
CA ARG A 87 1.84 3.86 13.53
C ARG A 87 1.37 4.46 12.21
N GLU A 88 2.18 5.32 11.60
CA GLU A 88 1.87 5.91 10.30
C GLU A 88 1.78 4.86 9.19
N ARG A 89 2.77 3.94 9.14
CA ARG A 89 2.75 2.83 8.20
C ARG A 89 1.52 1.96 8.40
N ASP A 90 1.18 1.61 9.63
CA ASP A 90 0.05 0.73 9.92
C ASP A 90 -1.29 1.39 9.53
N ALA A 91 -1.42 2.71 9.72
CA ALA A 91 -2.55 3.48 9.24
C ALA A 91 -2.63 3.50 7.70
N ALA A 92 -1.51 3.74 7.02
CA ALA A 92 -1.45 3.73 5.55
C ALA A 92 -1.80 2.35 4.96
N VAL A 93 -1.38 1.27 5.62
CA VAL A 93 -1.76 -0.10 5.24
C VAL A 93 -3.27 -0.30 5.40
N ALA A 94 -3.87 0.15 6.50
CA ALA A 94 -5.31 0.04 6.69
C ALA A 94 -6.11 0.84 5.65
N GLU A 95 -5.66 2.05 5.30
CA GLU A 95 -6.27 2.86 4.24
C GLU A 95 -6.17 2.20 2.86
N ARG A 96 -4.99 1.66 2.53
CA ARG A 96 -4.78 0.90 1.29
C ARG A 96 -5.73 -0.29 1.23
N ASP A 97 -5.83 -1.06 2.30
CA ASP A 97 -6.65 -2.26 2.35
C ASP A 97 -8.15 -1.91 2.24
N ALA A 98 -8.58 -0.81 2.88
CA ALA A 98 -9.93 -0.28 2.73
C ALA A 98 -10.23 0.17 1.29
N LEU A 99 -9.27 0.84 0.63
CA LEU A 99 -9.42 1.23 -0.77
C LEU A 99 -9.48 0.01 -1.69
N ALA A 100 -8.61 -0.97 -1.48
CA ALA A 100 -8.63 -2.22 -2.24
C ALA A 100 -9.96 -2.96 -2.08
N ALA A 101 -10.51 -3.03 -0.87
CA ALA A 101 -11.82 -3.61 -0.62
C ALA A 101 -12.95 -2.84 -1.32
N ARG A 102 -12.89 -1.49 -1.33
CA ARG A 102 -13.87 -0.66 -2.05
C ARG A 102 -13.80 -0.84 -3.56
N LEU A 103 -12.59 -0.97 -4.12
CA LEU A 103 -12.40 -1.23 -5.54
C LEU A 103 -12.95 -2.61 -5.91
N ALA A 104 -12.62 -3.65 -5.12
CA ALA A 104 -13.17 -4.99 -5.31
C ALA A 104 -14.71 -5.01 -5.21
N ALA A 105 -15.28 -4.25 -4.27
CA ALA A 105 -16.73 -4.12 -4.13
C ALA A 105 -17.37 -3.33 -5.30
N GLY A 106 -16.68 -2.32 -5.84
CA GLY A 106 -17.12 -1.58 -7.03
C GLY A 106 -17.09 -2.42 -8.30
N GLU A 107 -16.11 -3.31 -8.44
CA GLU A 107 -16.02 -4.29 -9.53
C GLU A 107 -17.12 -5.36 -9.43
N ALA A 108 -17.67 -5.58 -8.23
CA ALA A 108 -18.82 -6.44 -7.98
C ALA A 108 -20.19 -5.74 -8.16
N ALA A 109 -20.25 -4.53 -8.73
CA ALA A 109 -21.52 -3.85 -9.00
C ALA A 109 -22.46 -4.76 -9.83
N PRO A 110 -23.77 -4.78 -9.52
CA PRO A 110 -24.71 -5.66 -10.19
C PRO A 110 -24.73 -5.36 -11.69
N ALA A 111 -24.55 -6.41 -12.48
CA ALA A 111 -24.69 -6.37 -13.93
C ALA A 111 -26.05 -5.77 -14.31
N GLY A 112 -26.03 -4.53 -14.80
CA GLY A 112 -27.22 -3.86 -15.32
C GLY A 112 -27.74 -4.52 -16.60
N PRO A 113 -28.93 -4.15 -17.09
CA PRO A 113 -29.42 -4.61 -18.38
C PRO A 113 -28.44 -4.24 -19.50
N VAL A 114 -28.18 -5.18 -20.40
CA VAL A 114 -27.39 -4.96 -21.62
C VAL A 114 -28.29 -5.06 -22.83
N SER A 115 -28.03 -4.28 -23.88
CA SER A 115 -28.76 -4.39 -25.14
C SER A 115 -28.49 -5.72 -25.85
N ASP A 116 -29.38 -6.10 -26.76
CA ASP A 116 -29.21 -7.22 -27.69
C ASP A 116 -27.85 -7.20 -28.40
N ARG A 117 -27.46 -6.04 -28.94
CA ARG A 117 -26.17 -5.84 -29.60
C ARG A 117 -25.02 -6.11 -28.64
N GLN A 118 -25.04 -5.53 -27.45
CA GLN A 118 -23.98 -5.70 -26.44
C GLN A 118 -23.85 -7.17 -26.02
N PHE A 119 -24.97 -7.87 -25.84
CA PHE A 119 -25.01 -9.28 -25.47
C PHE A 119 -24.36 -10.18 -26.54
N PHE A 120 -24.82 -10.09 -27.79
CA PHE A 120 -24.28 -10.94 -28.87
C PHE A 120 -22.85 -10.56 -29.25
N GLN A 121 -22.47 -9.28 -29.17
CA GLN A 121 -21.10 -8.85 -29.39
C GLN A 121 -20.16 -9.43 -28.32
N ALA A 122 -20.54 -9.35 -27.04
CA ALA A 122 -19.73 -9.92 -25.96
C ALA A 122 -19.56 -11.44 -26.08
N LEU A 123 -20.61 -12.17 -26.47
CA LEU A 123 -20.51 -13.61 -26.73
C LEU A 123 -19.55 -13.96 -27.88
N ALA A 124 -19.49 -13.13 -28.92
CA ALA A 124 -18.54 -13.32 -30.02
C ALA A 124 -17.10 -12.97 -29.61
N GLU A 125 -16.90 -11.90 -28.83
CA GLU A 125 -15.59 -11.54 -28.28
C GLU A 125 -15.06 -12.61 -27.31
N ALA A 126 -15.94 -13.23 -26.53
CA ALA A 126 -15.64 -14.35 -25.65
C ALA A 126 -15.47 -15.70 -26.39
N GLY A 127 -15.73 -15.75 -27.70
CA GLY A 127 -15.61 -16.96 -28.53
C GLY A 127 -16.69 -18.03 -28.29
N ALA A 128 -17.78 -17.67 -27.59
CA ALA A 128 -18.91 -18.58 -27.37
C ALA A 128 -19.71 -18.82 -28.65
N ILE A 129 -19.77 -17.81 -29.52
CA ILE A 129 -20.37 -17.86 -30.87
C ILE A 129 -19.41 -17.21 -31.88
N THR A 130 -19.64 -17.43 -33.16
CA THR A 130 -18.87 -16.76 -34.22
C THR A 130 -19.35 -15.32 -34.43
N ARG A 131 -18.50 -14.48 -35.03
CA ARG A 131 -18.85 -13.08 -35.35
C ARG A 131 -20.01 -12.99 -36.34
N ASP A 132 -20.07 -13.92 -37.30
CA ASP A 132 -21.14 -13.98 -38.30
C ASP A 132 -22.48 -14.36 -37.64
N GLU A 133 -22.47 -15.30 -36.69
CA GLU A 133 -23.65 -15.62 -35.88
C GLU A 133 -24.12 -14.44 -35.03
N ALA A 134 -23.20 -13.70 -34.41
CA ALA A 134 -23.55 -12.50 -33.65
C ALA A 134 -24.17 -11.42 -34.55
N LEU A 135 -23.61 -11.19 -35.74
CA LEU A 135 -24.16 -10.23 -36.69
C LEU A 135 -25.54 -10.67 -37.19
N ALA A 136 -25.73 -11.95 -37.52
CA ALA A 136 -27.02 -12.50 -37.93
C ALA A 136 -28.07 -12.38 -36.81
N ALA A 137 -27.69 -12.62 -35.56
CA ALA A 137 -28.57 -12.46 -34.41
C ALA A 137 -29.08 -11.02 -34.27
N VAL A 138 -28.20 -10.03 -34.39
CA VAL A 138 -28.57 -8.62 -34.22
C VAL A 138 -29.29 -8.05 -35.45
N THR A 139 -28.95 -8.49 -36.66
CA THR A 139 -29.49 -7.90 -37.91
C THR A 139 -30.77 -8.55 -38.40
N THR A 140 -30.89 -9.88 -38.26
CA THR A 140 -32.04 -10.64 -38.78
C THR A 140 -32.81 -11.37 -37.69
N GLY A 141 -32.37 -11.32 -36.42
CA GLY A 141 -32.98 -12.08 -35.33
C GLY A 141 -32.70 -13.58 -35.40
N THR A 142 -31.71 -14.01 -36.18
CA THR A 142 -31.37 -15.44 -36.34
C THR A 142 -30.55 -15.91 -35.15
N LEU A 143 -31.08 -16.85 -34.37
CA LEU A 143 -30.41 -17.35 -33.17
C LEU A 143 -29.14 -18.18 -33.53
N PRO A 144 -28.01 -17.96 -32.84
CA PRO A 144 -26.80 -18.79 -32.99
C PRO A 144 -27.07 -20.27 -32.70
N VAL A 145 -26.36 -21.18 -33.37
CA VAL A 145 -26.63 -22.63 -33.31
C VAL A 145 -26.56 -23.17 -31.89
N ARG A 146 -25.60 -22.71 -31.09
CA ARG A 146 -25.45 -23.15 -29.70
C ARG A 146 -26.61 -22.69 -28.81
N ILE A 147 -27.11 -21.47 -29.03
CA ILE A 147 -28.25 -20.93 -28.28
C ILE A 147 -29.53 -21.65 -28.70
N GLU A 148 -29.70 -21.91 -30.00
CA GLU A 148 -30.81 -22.70 -30.52
C GLU A 148 -30.82 -24.11 -29.92
N ALA A 149 -29.66 -24.77 -29.83
CA ALA A 149 -29.53 -26.08 -29.20
C ALA A 149 -29.88 -26.05 -27.70
N ALA A 150 -29.48 -24.99 -26.98
CA ALA A 150 -29.84 -24.78 -25.58
C ALA A 150 -31.36 -24.62 -25.42
N VAL A 151 -31.99 -23.79 -26.24
CA VAL A 151 -33.45 -23.61 -26.24
C VAL A 151 -34.14 -24.93 -26.56
N ALA A 152 -33.66 -25.70 -27.54
CA ALA A 152 -34.22 -27.00 -27.89
C ALA A 152 -34.17 -28.06 -26.78
N SER A 153 -33.35 -27.85 -25.74
CA SER A 153 -33.30 -28.72 -24.56
C SER A 153 -34.40 -28.46 -23.53
N LEU A 154 -35.14 -27.34 -23.68
CA LEU A 154 -36.27 -27.00 -22.81
C LEU A 154 -37.49 -27.91 -23.04
N PRO A 155 -38.38 -28.05 -22.04
CA PRO A 155 -39.64 -28.76 -22.20
C PRO A 155 -40.47 -28.18 -23.36
N ALA A 156 -41.20 -29.04 -24.07
CA ALA A 156 -41.96 -28.64 -25.26
C ALA A 156 -42.95 -27.48 -25.01
N ALA A 157 -43.50 -27.38 -23.79
CA ALA A 157 -44.39 -26.30 -23.38
C ALA A 157 -43.72 -24.92 -23.29
N GLU A 158 -42.39 -24.87 -23.12
CA GLU A 158 -41.61 -23.65 -22.88
C GLU A 158 -40.85 -23.18 -24.13
N LEU A 159 -40.64 -24.06 -25.12
CA LEU A 159 -39.88 -23.80 -26.34
C LEU A 159 -40.36 -22.54 -27.08
N PHE A 160 -41.67 -22.43 -27.31
CA PHE A 160 -42.22 -21.30 -28.06
C PHE A 160 -42.00 -19.98 -27.33
N ALA A 161 -42.27 -19.95 -26.02
CA ALA A 161 -42.09 -18.75 -25.20
C ALA A 161 -40.62 -18.31 -25.14
N ALA A 162 -39.69 -19.27 -24.96
CA ALA A 162 -38.26 -19.01 -24.94
C ALA A 162 -37.77 -18.42 -26.27
N ARG A 163 -38.20 -19.01 -27.40
CA ARG A 163 -37.80 -18.53 -28.73
C ARG A 163 -38.37 -17.14 -29.03
N MET A 164 -39.64 -16.92 -28.71
CA MET A 164 -40.31 -15.62 -28.92
C MET A 164 -39.63 -14.52 -28.08
N MET A 165 -39.27 -14.82 -26.84
CA MET A 165 -38.52 -13.91 -25.99
C MET A 165 -37.14 -13.58 -26.58
N LEU A 166 -36.35 -14.57 -26.96
CA LEU A 166 -34.98 -14.34 -27.44
C LEU A 166 -34.95 -13.61 -28.79
N SER A 167 -35.89 -13.88 -29.68
CA SER A 167 -35.98 -13.18 -30.97
C SER A 167 -36.56 -11.77 -30.87
N GLY A 168 -37.32 -11.46 -29.81
CA GLY A 168 -37.94 -10.15 -29.58
C GLY A 168 -37.24 -9.28 -28.53
N ALA A 169 -36.26 -9.81 -27.81
CA ALA A 169 -35.57 -9.10 -26.74
C ALA A 169 -34.62 -8.03 -27.31
N THR A 170 -34.88 -6.77 -26.95
CA THR A 170 -33.97 -5.65 -27.19
C THR A 170 -33.00 -5.43 -26.03
N THR A 171 -33.31 -5.99 -24.87
CA THR A 171 -32.56 -5.85 -23.62
C THR A 171 -32.51 -7.19 -22.89
N PHE A 172 -31.34 -7.54 -22.38
CA PHE A 172 -31.06 -8.74 -21.62
C PHE A 172 -30.67 -8.40 -20.18
N GLU A 173 -31.47 -8.85 -19.22
CA GLU A 173 -31.22 -8.68 -17.79
C GLU A 173 -30.47 -9.90 -17.23
N ARG A 174 -29.37 -9.66 -16.50
CA ARG A 174 -28.58 -10.73 -15.89
C ARG A 174 -29.40 -11.61 -14.93
N GLY A 175 -30.38 -11.01 -14.25
CA GLY A 175 -31.27 -11.69 -13.30
C GLY A 175 -32.35 -12.55 -13.95
N HIS A 176 -32.50 -12.53 -15.27
CA HIS A 176 -33.56 -13.27 -15.94
C HIS A 176 -33.26 -14.80 -15.93
N PRO A 177 -34.20 -15.68 -15.53
CA PRO A 177 -33.97 -17.13 -15.43
C PRO A 177 -33.43 -17.78 -16.71
N MET A 178 -33.87 -17.28 -17.88
CA MET A 178 -33.39 -17.75 -19.19
C MET A 178 -31.89 -17.53 -19.39
N VAL A 179 -31.32 -16.45 -18.84
CA VAL A 179 -29.89 -16.15 -18.96
C VAL A 179 -29.06 -17.19 -18.20
N ALA A 180 -29.50 -17.60 -17.01
CA ALA A 180 -28.84 -18.65 -16.25
C ALA A 180 -28.89 -20.00 -16.98
N HIS A 181 -30.03 -20.32 -17.60
CA HIS A 181 -30.18 -21.54 -18.39
C HIS A 181 -29.27 -21.55 -19.64
N LEU A 182 -29.26 -20.45 -20.41
CA LEU A 182 -28.41 -20.31 -21.58
C LEU A 182 -26.93 -20.31 -21.22
N GLY A 183 -26.54 -19.62 -20.15
CA GLY A 183 -25.16 -19.62 -19.67
C GLY A 183 -24.67 -21.02 -19.32
N ALA A 184 -25.45 -21.79 -18.56
CA ALA A 184 -25.10 -23.17 -18.24
C ALA A 184 -24.97 -24.04 -19.50
N ALA A 185 -25.85 -23.87 -20.49
CA ALA A 185 -25.78 -24.59 -21.76
C ALA A 185 -24.57 -24.19 -22.62
N LEU A 186 -24.11 -22.94 -22.50
CA LEU A 186 -22.91 -22.41 -23.16
C LEU A 186 -21.62 -22.70 -22.37
N GLY A 187 -21.72 -23.29 -21.17
CA GLY A 187 -20.59 -23.65 -20.33
C GLY A 187 -20.10 -22.56 -19.37
N TYR A 188 -20.89 -21.50 -19.18
CA TYR A 188 -20.59 -20.43 -18.22
C TYR A 188 -21.12 -20.76 -16.83
N ASP A 189 -20.31 -20.51 -15.80
CA ASP A 189 -20.78 -20.42 -14.43
C ASP A 189 -21.38 -19.03 -14.10
N ALA A 190 -21.88 -18.86 -12.88
CA ALA A 190 -22.52 -17.61 -12.46
C ALA A 190 -21.56 -16.41 -12.45
N ALA A 191 -20.30 -16.61 -12.06
CA ALA A 191 -19.29 -15.56 -11.99
C ALA A 191 -18.79 -15.17 -13.38
N GLU A 192 -18.64 -16.14 -14.28
CA GLU A 192 -18.26 -15.91 -15.67
C GLU A 192 -19.38 -15.17 -16.43
N LEU A 193 -20.65 -15.49 -16.18
CA LEU A 193 -21.79 -14.70 -16.70
C LEU A 193 -21.79 -13.26 -16.18
N ASP A 194 -21.46 -13.04 -14.91
CA ASP A 194 -21.37 -11.68 -14.34
C ASP A 194 -20.22 -10.89 -14.99
N ALA A 195 -19.10 -11.55 -15.25
CA ALA A 195 -17.98 -10.96 -15.99
C ALA A 195 -18.37 -10.64 -17.44
N LEU A 196 -19.07 -11.55 -18.12
CA LEU A 196 -19.58 -11.33 -19.47
C LEU A 196 -20.51 -10.12 -19.54
N TRP A 197 -21.43 -9.98 -18.58
CA TRP A 197 -22.34 -8.83 -18.51
C TRP A 197 -21.62 -7.52 -18.24
N ARG A 198 -20.61 -7.51 -17.35
CA ARG A 198 -19.77 -6.33 -17.11
C ARG A 198 -19.00 -5.94 -18.36
N GLN A 199 -18.45 -6.90 -19.11
CA GLN A 199 -17.80 -6.62 -20.40
C GLN A 199 -18.80 -6.07 -21.42
N ALA A 200 -19.96 -6.71 -21.56
CA ALA A 200 -21.01 -6.29 -22.49
C ALA A 200 -21.49 -4.85 -22.21
N ALA A 201 -21.57 -4.45 -20.93
CA ALA A 201 -21.95 -3.08 -20.55
C ALA A 201 -20.94 -2.00 -20.98
N THR A 202 -19.72 -2.36 -21.39
CA THR A 202 -18.69 -1.42 -21.90
C THR A 202 -18.69 -1.25 -23.41
N LEU A 203 -19.49 -2.04 -24.14
CA LEU A 203 -19.60 -2.05 -25.61
C LEU A 203 -20.71 -1.13 -26.13
#